data_AF-A0A7C3UM34-F1
#
_entry.id   AF-A0A7C3UM34-F1
#
_cell.length_a   1.000
_cell.length_b   1.000
_cell.length_c   1.000
_cell.angle_alpha   90.00
_cell.angle_beta   90.00
_cell.angle_gamma   90.00
#
_symmetry.space_group_name_H-M   'P 1'
#
loop_
_entity.id
_entity.type
_entity.pdbx_description
1 polymer ?
#
loop_
_entity_poly.entity_id
_entity_poly.type
_entity_poly.pdbx_seq_one_letter_code
_entity_poly.pdbx_strand_id
1 'polypeptide(L)'
;MFQRLYHAAVTKTTSGEQEKGTWLPKSYQVVAARVSLSQGGIVLSTGVLVLGHGSRREVGEANQTVVQIAEKLREAMDLQLMEVAFMNEKSGLPGLGPAVDRLVERGATHIVVLPVFLAAGMHLRRDIPADIDLARQRYPAMKIVLAEHIGADPRLVTILAERLTGAMKSNGFNG
;
A
#
# COMPACT_ATOMS: atom_id res chain seq x y z
N MET A 1 0.46 7.77 -40.38
CA MET A 1 0.66 6.32 -40.63
C MET A 1 0.98 5.57 -39.34
N PHE A 2 0.23 5.85 -38.25
CA PHE A 2 0.44 5.29 -36.90
C PHE A 2 -0.89 5.11 -36.16
N GLN A 3 -1.94 4.70 -36.89
CA GLN A 3 -3.30 4.57 -36.34
C GLN A 3 -4.04 3.34 -36.87
N ARG A 4 -3.33 2.39 -37.51
CA ARG A 4 -3.93 1.21 -38.15
C ARG A 4 -3.35 -0.15 -37.74
N LEU A 5 -2.58 -0.22 -36.64
CA LEU A 5 -2.17 -1.49 -36.02
C LEU A 5 -2.72 -1.69 -34.60
N TYR A 6 -3.53 -0.76 -34.08
CA TYR A 6 -4.16 -0.88 -32.75
C TYR A 6 -5.44 -1.74 -32.74
N HIS A 7 -5.80 -2.37 -33.86
CA HIS A 7 -7.03 -3.16 -34.00
C HIS A 7 -6.81 -4.66 -34.27
N ALA A 8 -5.56 -5.14 -34.23
CA ALA A 8 -5.24 -6.55 -34.52
C ALA A 8 -4.81 -7.38 -33.29
N ALA A 9 -4.81 -6.82 -32.08
CA ALA A 9 -4.34 -7.53 -30.87
C ALA A 9 -5.43 -7.85 -29.84
N VAL A 10 -6.72 -7.73 -30.20
CA VAL A 10 -7.85 -8.10 -29.31
C VAL A 10 -8.45 -9.48 -29.65
N THR A 11 -7.91 -10.19 -30.64
CA THR A 11 -8.34 -11.56 -30.95
C THR A 11 -7.15 -12.48 -31.13
N LYS A 12 -6.62 -12.99 -30.02
CA LYS A 12 -6.23 -14.40 -29.84
C LYS A 12 -5.69 -14.64 -28.42
N THR A 13 -6.54 -15.21 -27.58
CA THR A 13 -6.15 -16.02 -26.43
C THR A 13 -5.54 -17.32 -26.93
N THR A 14 -4.21 -17.45 -26.93
CA THR A 14 -3.49 -18.70 -26.61
C THR A 14 -1.97 -18.48 -26.61
N SER A 15 -1.29 -19.33 -25.85
CA SER A 15 0.16 -19.51 -25.65
C SER A 15 0.89 -18.44 -24.84
N GLY A 16 1.50 -18.92 -23.75
CA GLY A 16 2.08 -18.12 -22.69
C GLY A 16 3.33 -17.35 -23.09
N GLU A 17 3.44 -16.17 -22.52
CA GLU A 17 4.70 -15.53 -22.19
C GLU A 17 4.45 -14.63 -20.98
N GLN A 18 5.21 -14.84 -19.91
CA GLN A 18 5.14 -14.00 -18.72
C GLN A 18 5.83 -12.67 -19.03
N GLU A 19 5.08 -11.58 -19.05
CA GLU A 19 5.64 -10.23 -19.04
C GLU A 19 6.32 -9.97 -17.68
N LYS A 20 7.64 -10.25 -17.63
CA LYS A 20 8.52 -9.69 -16.60
C LYS A 20 8.52 -8.17 -16.77
N GLY A 21 7.90 -7.44 -15.84
CA GLY A 21 8.16 -6.00 -15.75
C GLY A 21 7.18 -5.14 -14.99
N THR A 22 5.89 -5.50 -14.88
CA THR A 22 4.91 -4.62 -14.23
C THR A 22 3.75 -5.42 -13.65
N TRP A 23 3.78 -5.64 -12.33
CA TRP A 23 2.75 -6.39 -11.59
C TRP A 23 1.52 -5.55 -11.22
N LEU A 24 1.44 -4.29 -11.67
CA LEU A 24 0.37 -3.37 -11.30
C LEU A 24 -0.74 -3.36 -12.38
N PRO A 25 -1.99 -3.71 -12.05
CA PRO A 25 -3.13 -3.57 -12.95
C PRO A 25 -3.28 -2.14 -13.49
N LYS A 26 -3.84 -1.98 -14.71
CA LYS A 26 -4.03 -0.65 -15.36
C LYS A 26 -4.76 0.39 -14.50
N SER A 27 -5.61 -0.02 -13.55
CA SER A 27 -6.26 0.88 -12.59
C SER A 27 -5.28 1.64 -11.68
N TYR A 28 -4.09 1.09 -11.42
CA TYR A 28 -3.05 1.71 -10.59
C TYR A 28 -2.36 2.90 -11.29
N GLN A 29 -2.37 2.95 -12.62
CA GLN A 29 -1.75 4.04 -13.39
C GLN A 29 -2.48 5.39 -13.16
N VAL A 30 -3.76 5.36 -12.80
CA VAL A 30 -4.55 6.56 -12.47
C VAL A 30 -4.14 7.19 -11.13
N VAL A 31 -3.67 6.36 -10.17
CA VAL A 31 -3.22 6.82 -8.85
C VAL A 31 -1.82 7.42 -8.94
N ALA A 32 -0.89 6.75 -9.63
CA ALA A 32 0.43 7.31 -9.93
C ALA A 32 0.32 8.66 -10.66
N ALA A 33 -0.61 8.76 -11.63
CA ALA A 33 -0.89 10.02 -12.30
C ALA A 33 -1.39 11.09 -11.31
N ARG A 34 -2.30 10.83 -10.37
CA ARG A 34 -2.76 11.88 -9.43
C ARG A 34 -1.74 12.26 -8.34
N VAL A 35 -0.79 11.37 -8.03
CA VAL A 35 0.35 11.69 -7.16
C VAL A 35 1.41 12.52 -7.92
N SER A 36 1.45 12.45 -9.25
CA SER A 36 2.45 13.14 -10.11
C SER A 36 1.91 14.22 -11.06
N LEU A 37 0.60 14.46 -11.18
CA LEU A 37 0.03 15.37 -12.19
C LEU A 37 0.13 16.83 -11.76
N SER A 38 1.26 17.44 -12.11
CA SER A 38 1.37 18.87 -12.38
C SER A 38 1.04 19.12 -13.84
N GLN A 39 -0.16 19.62 -14.16
CA GLN A 39 -0.39 20.58 -15.27
C GLN A 39 -1.71 21.34 -15.01
N GLY A 40 -1.61 22.63 -14.69
CA GLY A 40 -2.71 23.60 -14.88
C GLY A 40 -3.57 24.02 -13.67
N GLY A 41 -3.32 23.55 -12.45
CA GLY A 41 -4.05 24.00 -11.26
C GLY A 41 -3.73 23.16 -10.02
N ILE A 42 -3.45 23.82 -8.89
CA ILE A 42 -3.12 23.31 -7.54
C ILE A 42 -2.45 21.92 -7.52
N VAL A 43 -1.12 21.88 -7.33
CA VAL A 43 -0.39 20.64 -7.05
C VAL A 43 -0.83 20.12 -5.68
N LEU A 44 -1.63 19.06 -5.64
CA LEU A 44 -1.99 18.37 -4.41
C LEU A 44 -0.83 17.47 -3.98
N SER A 45 -0.04 17.94 -3.01
CA SER A 45 1.02 17.13 -2.40
C SER A 45 0.39 16.07 -1.49
N THR A 46 0.36 14.82 -1.96
CA THR A 46 -0.26 13.70 -1.24
C THR A 46 0.80 12.81 -0.60
N GLY A 47 0.78 12.72 0.73
CA GLY A 47 1.57 11.78 1.51
C GLY A 47 0.88 10.42 1.65
N VAL A 48 1.67 9.35 1.69
CA VAL A 48 1.20 7.99 1.98
C VAL A 48 1.76 7.54 3.32
N LEU A 49 0.88 7.08 4.21
CA LEU A 49 1.27 6.55 5.52
C LEU A 49 0.92 5.06 5.56
N VAL A 50 1.94 4.20 5.49
CA VAL A 50 1.77 2.75 5.61
C VAL A 50 1.69 2.38 7.08
N LEU A 51 0.55 1.84 7.51
CA LEU A 51 0.26 1.58 8.92
C LEU A 51 0.28 0.07 9.22
N GLY A 52 1.22 -0.35 10.05
CA GLY A 52 1.28 -1.69 10.63
C GLY A 52 0.72 -1.72 12.05
N HIS A 53 0.54 -2.93 12.60
CA HIS A 53 -0.01 -3.07 13.96
C HIS A 53 1.11 -2.79 14.97
N GLY A 54 2.32 -3.22 14.66
CA GLY A 54 3.45 -3.18 15.58
C GLY A 54 3.42 -4.41 16.47
N SER A 55 4.37 -5.32 16.24
CA SER A 55 4.73 -6.36 17.19
C SER A 55 5.67 -5.78 18.24
N ARG A 56 5.74 -6.42 19.42
CA ARG A 56 6.74 -6.04 20.43
C ARG A 56 8.14 -6.08 19.81
N ARG A 57 9.03 -5.21 20.26
CA ARG A 57 10.39 -5.05 19.71
C ARG A 57 11.19 -6.37 19.62
N GLU A 58 10.90 -7.32 20.50
CA GLU A 58 11.48 -8.68 20.53
C GLU A 58 11.10 -9.54 19.31
N VAL A 59 10.01 -9.22 18.61
CA VAL A 59 9.53 -9.90 17.40
C VAL A 59 9.74 -8.99 16.18
N GLY A 60 10.99 -8.57 15.97
CA GLY A 60 11.38 -7.57 14.97
C GLY A 60 11.04 -7.95 13.53
N GLU A 61 11.03 -9.24 13.18
CA GLU A 61 10.77 -9.73 11.82
C GLU A 61 9.38 -9.34 11.28
N ALA A 62 8.36 -9.31 12.16
CA ALA A 62 7.01 -8.93 11.77
C ALA A 62 6.94 -7.44 11.38
N ASN A 63 7.62 -6.56 12.13
CA ASN A 63 7.68 -5.15 11.82
C ASN A 63 8.50 -4.90 10.54
N GLN A 64 9.58 -5.65 10.35
CA GLN A 64 10.41 -5.59 9.15
C GLN A 64 9.63 -5.94 7.88
N THR A 65 8.70 -6.89 7.97
CA THR A 65 7.83 -7.26 6.84
C THR A 65 7.00 -6.07 6.36
N VAL A 66 6.43 -5.28 7.26
CA VAL A 66 5.67 -4.07 6.90
C VAL A 66 6.57 -3.03 6.24
N VAL A 67 7.78 -2.83 6.77
CA VAL A 67 8.78 -1.92 6.16
C VAL A 67 9.14 -2.38 4.75
N GLN A 68 9.39 -3.68 4.55
CA GLN A 68 9.71 -4.23 3.22
C GLN A 68 8.56 -4.07 2.23
N ILE A 69 7.31 -4.25 2.68
CA ILE A 69 6.12 -3.99 1.85
C ILE A 69 6.07 -2.51 1.46
N ALA A 70 6.31 -1.61 2.42
CA ALA A 70 6.33 -0.17 2.17
C ALA A 70 7.41 0.21 1.16
N GLU A 71 8.63 -0.31 1.28
CA GLU A 71 9.71 -0.04 0.32
C GLU A 71 9.35 -0.53 -1.09
N LYS A 72 8.81 -1.76 -1.21
CA LYS A 72 8.34 -2.28 -2.50
C LYS A 72 7.23 -1.42 -3.11
N LEU A 73 6.31 -0.92 -2.27
CA LEU A 73 5.24 -0.02 -2.71
C LEU A 73 5.81 1.32 -3.17
N ARG A 74 6.77 1.88 -2.43
CA ARG A 74 7.47 3.12 -2.77
C ARG A 74 8.14 3.03 -4.13
N GLU A 75 8.90 1.97 -4.36
CA GLU A 75 9.58 1.72 -5.64
C GLU A 75 8.58 1.51 -6.79
N ALA A 76 7.54 0.71 -6.57
CA ALA A 76 6.58 0.37 -7.61
C ALA A 76 5.68 1.56 -8.04
N MET A 77 5.50 2.56 -7.16
CA MET A 77 4.60 3.70 -7.39
C MET A 77 5.30 5.06 -7.37
N ASP A 78 6.63 5.08 -7.26
CA ASP A 78 7.44 6.31 -7.17
C ASP A 78 6.96 7.29 -6.08
N LEU A 79 6.68 6.76 -4.87
CA LEU A 79 6.08 7.55 -3.78
C LEU A 79 7.14 8.35 -3.02
N GLN A 80 7.31 9.61 -3.39
CA GLN A 80 8.31 10.49 -2.76
C GLN A 80 7.93 10.89 -1.33
N LEU A 81 6.64 11.10 -1.05
CA LEU A 81 6.12 11.44 0.28
C LEU A 81 5.48 10.20 0.92
N MET A 82 6.30 9.35 1.54
CA MET A 82 5.82 8.18 2.26
C MET A 82 6.45 8.09 3.66
N GLU A 83 5.67 7.60 4.62
CA GLU A 83 6.11 7.24 5.97
C GLU A 83 5.55 5.87 6.36
N VAL A 84 6.23 5.20 7.29
CA VAL A 84 5.76 3.95 7.91
C VAL A 84 5.48 4.22 9.39
N ALA A 85 4.35 3.73 9.87
CA ALA A 85 3.92 3.88 11.26
C ALA A 85 3.37 2.58 11.82
N PHE A 86 3.31 2.49 13.15
CA PHE A 86 2.84 1.32 13.87
C PHE A 86 1.90 1.72 15.02
N MET A 87 0.80 0.99 15.20
CA MET A 87 -0.20 1.32 16.23
C MET A 87 0.25 0.99 17.66
N ASN A 88 1.00 -0.08 17.83
CA ASN A 88 1.40 -0.56 19.14
C ASN A 88 2.57 0.26 19.68
N GLU A 89 2.28 1.17 20.61
CA GLU A 89 3.29 2.00 21.30
C GLU A 89 4.41 1.17 21.94
N LYS A 90 4.10 -0.06 22.39
CA LYS A 90 5.09 -0.98 23.00
C LYS A 90 6.09 -1.56 21.98
N SER A 91 5.92 -1.28 20.69
CA SER A 91 6.92 -1.61 19.67
C SER A 91 8.14 -0.71 19.74
N GLY A 92 8.02 0.50 20.31
CA GLY A 92 9.06 1.53 20.28
C GLY A 92 9.29 2.12 18.88
N LEU A 93 8.38 1.86 17.93
CA LEU A 93 8.42 2.38 16.57
C LEU A 93 7.51 3.62 16.45
N PRO A 94 7.72 4.48 15.43
CA PRO A 94 6.89 5.67 15.23
C PRO A 94 5.40 5.32 15.08
N GLY A 95 4.56 6.03 15.84
CA GLY A 95 3.10 5.95 15.73
C GLY A 95 2.54 6.81 14.60
N LEU A 96 1.21 6.75 14.42
CA LEU A 96 0.49 7.48 13.36
C LEU A 96 0.72 9.00 13.47
N GLY A 97 0.56 9.58 14.65
CA GLY A 97 0.72 11.02 14.87
C GLY A 97 2.08 11.56 14.41
N PRO A 98 3.22 11.06 14.96
CA PRO A 98 4.55 11.48 14.53
C PRO A 98 4.83 11.26 13.03
N ALA A 99 4.25 10.23 12.42
CA ALA A 99 4.39 10.01 10.98
C ALA A 99 3.59 11.03 10.16
N VAL A 100 2.41 11.43 10.61
CA VAL A 100 1.66 12.55 10.03
C VAL A 100 2.48 13.83 10.13
N ASP A 101 3.03 14.15 11.30
CA ASP A 101 3.84 15.35 11.53
C ASP A 101 4.98 15.46 10.49
N ARG A 102 5.74 14.37 10.29
CA ARG A 102 6.82 14.32 9.28
C ARG A 102 6.32 14.51 7.86
N LEU A 103 5.16 13.94 7.49
CA LEU A 103 4.58 14.17 6.17
C LEU A 103 4.18 15.65 5.99
N VAL A 104 3.62 16.27 7.02
CA VAL A 104 3.27 17.71 6.99
C VAL A 104 4.50 18.58 6.83
N GLU A 105 5.56 18.33 7.61
CA GLU A 105 6.84 19.05 7.54
C GLU A 105 7.48 18.96 6.14
N ARG A 106 7.27 17.84 5.46
CA ARG A 106 7.73 17.58 4.09
C ARG A 106 6.78 18.13 3.01
N GLY A 107 5.74 18.88 3.41
CA GLY A 107 4.84 19.60 2.52
C GLY A 107 3.62 18.80 2.04
N ALA A 108 3.25 17.70 2.71
CA ALA A 108 1.98 17.04 2.42
C ALA A 108 0.80 17.96 2.76
N THR A 109 -0.23 17.93 1.91
CA THR A 109 -1.52 18.63 2.10
C THR A 109 -2.69 17.66 2.19
N HIS A 110 -2.47 16.43 1.74
CA HIS A 110 -3.37 15.30 1.80
C HIS A 110 -2.57 14.09 2.30
N ILE A 111 -3.17 13.23 3.11
CA ILE A 111 -2.54 11.99 3.59
C ILE A 111 -3.51 10.83 3.38
N VAL A 112 -3.02 9.76 2.77
CA VAL A 112 -3.71 8.47 2.70
C VAL A 112 -3.06 7.51 3.68
N VAL A 113 -3.83 7.08 4.69
CA VAL A 113 -3.44 6.05 5.64
C VAL A 113 -3.77 4.69 5.02
N LEU A 114 -2.77 3.85 4.81
CA LEU A 114 -2.86 2.54 4.18
C LEU A 114 -2.59 1.42 5.21
N PRO A 115 -3.64 0.76 5.75
CA PRO A 115 -3.46 -0.28 6.76
C PRO A 115 -2.98 -1.61 6.15
N VAL A 116 -1.85 -2.13 6.62
CA VAL A 116 -1.32 -3.45 6.23
C VAL A 116 -1.90 -4.53 7.14
N PHE A 117 -3.24 -4.71 7.06
CA PHE A 117 -3.98 -5.68 7.87
C PHE A 117 -4.78 -6.65 7.01
N LEU A 118 -4.64 -7.95 7.29
CA LEU A 118 -5.48 -8.99 6.68
C LEU A 118 -6.93 -8.95 7.20
N ALA A 119 -7.10 -8.58 8.48
CA ALA A 119 -8.40 -8.46 9.11
C ALA A 119 -8.45 -7.25 10.04
N ALA A 120 -9.57 -6.52 10.03
CA ALA A 120 -9.82 -5.42 10.94
C ALA A 120 -10.59 -5.91 12.18
N GLY A 121 -9.87 -6.22 13.26
CA GLY A 121 -10.47 -6.43 14.58
C GLY A 121 -11.17 -5.17 15.11
N MET A 122 -12.05 -5.34 16.11
CA MET A 122 -12.88 -4.23 16.65
C MET A 122 -12.05 -3.02 17.10
N HIS A 123 -10.88 -3.26 17.69
CA HIS A 123 -9.95 -2.22 18.13
C HIS A 123 -9.42 -1.38 16.96
N LEU A 124 -9.00 -2.01 15.86
CA LEU A 124 -8.52 -1.31 14.66
C LEU A 124 -9.56 -0.36 14.06
N ARG A 125 -10.85 -0.72 14.15
CA ARG A 125 -11.96 0.11 13.65
C ARG A 125 -12.25 1.34 14.51
N ARG A 126 -11.73 1.41 15.74
CA ARG A 126 -11.94 2.54 16.66
C ARG A 126 -10.67 3.37 16.83
N ASP A 127 -9.52 2.71 16.98
CA ASP A 127 -8.27 3.34 17.35
C ASP A 127 -7.70 4.17 16.19
N ILE A 128 -7.72 3.63 14.95
CA ILE A 128 -7.18 4.35 13.78
C ILE A 128 -7.99 5.62 13.48
N PRO A 129 -9.35 5.59 13.44
CA PRO A 129 -10.12 6.83 13.30
C PRO A 129 -9.86 7.85 14.40
N ALA A 130 -9.71 7.41 15.67
CA ALA A 130 -9.42 8.30 16.77
C ALA A 130 -8.06 9.01 16.61
N ASP A 131 -7.02 8.26 16.22
CA ASP A 131 -5.70 8.83 15.94
C ASP A 131 -5.72 9.81 14.75
N ILE A 132 -6.50 9.50 13.71
CA ILE A 132 -6.71 10.39 12.57
C ILE A 132 -7.43 11.67 13.01
N ASP A 133 -8.42 11.57 13.90
CA ASP A 133 -9.16 12.75 14.38
C ASP A 133 -8.27 13.64 15.25
N LEU A 134 -7.38 13.07 16.06
CA LEU A 134 -6.35 13.83 16.79
C LEU A 134 -5.41 14.55 15.82
N ALA A 135 -4.99 13.90 14.74
CA ALA A 135 -4.17 14.53 13.71
C ALA A 135 -4.91 15.66 12.99
N ARG A 136 -6.22 15.50 12.70
CA ARG A 136 -7.06 16.54 12.11
C ARG A 136 -7.24 17.75 13.00
N GLN A 137 -7.34 17.56 14.33
CA GLN A 137 -7.38 18.66 15.28
C GLN A 137 -6.09 19.48 15.25
N ARG A 138 -4.94 18.81 15.10
CA ARG A 138 -3.62 19.43 15.00
C ARG A 138 -3.39 20.13 13.65
N TYR A 139 -3.93 19.58 12.58
CA TYR A 139 -3.81 20.10 11.22
C TYR A 139 -5.20 20.25 10.53
N PRO A 140 -5.99 21.29 10.87
CA PRO A 140 -7.38 21.41 10.40
C PRO A 140 -7.55 21.52 8.88
N ALA A 141 -6.54 22.02 8.17
CA ALA A 141 -6.55 22.13 6.71
C ALA A 141 -6.12 20.83 5.99
N MET A 142 -5.58 19.86 6.71
CA MET A 142 -5.09 18.60 6.16
C MET A 142 -6.25 17.65 5.86
N LYS A 143 -6.28 17.09 4.65
CA LYS A 143 -7.21 16.00 4.33
C LYS A 143 -6.57 14.66 4.60
N ILE A 144 -7.04 13.95 5.62
CA ILE A 144 -6.57 12.60 5.95
C ILE A 144 -7.67 11.60 5.60
N VAL A 145 -7.34 10.61 4.77
CA VAL A 145 -8.26 9.54 4.33
C VAL A 145 -7.70 8.19 4.77
N LEU A 146 -8.56 7.36 5.36
CA LEU A 146 -8.25 5.97 5.70
C LEU A 146 -8.66 5.07 4.54
N ALA A 147 -7.71 4.33 3.98
CA ALA A 147 -7.99 3.31 2.97
C ALA A 147 -8.55 2.03 3.60
N GLU A 148 -9.20 1.20 2.79
CA GLU A 148 -9.59 -0.13 3.22
C GLU A 148 -8.34 -0.98 3.52
N HIS A 149 -8.39 -1.73 4.62
CA HIS A 149 -7.44 -2.82 4.87
C HIS A 149 -7.53 -3.92 3.79
N ILE A 150 -6.51 -4.79 3.73
CA ILE A 150 -6.36 -5.80 2.68
C ILE A 150 -7.57 -6.73 2.60
N GLY A 151 -8.06 -7.22 3.74
CA GLY A 151 -9.23 -8.10 3.78
C GLY A 151 -9.03 -9.41 3.00
N ALA A 152 -10.13 -10.02 2.57
CA ALA A 152 -10.15 -11.24 1.76
C ALA A 152 -9.97 -10.95 0.26
N ASP A 153 -8.93 -10.20 -0.10
CA ASP A 153 -8.66 -9.86 -1.49
C ASP A 153 -8.33 -11.12 -2.33
N PRO A 154 -8.94 -11.32 -3.51
CA PRO A 154 -8.66 -12.48 -4.36
C PRO A 154 -7.19 -12.68 -4.72
N ARG A 155 -6.39 -11.61 -4.75
CA ARG A 155 -4.94 -11.68 -5.00
C ARG A 155 -4.19 -12.39 -3.88
N LEU A 156 -4.68 -12.33 -2.64
CA LEU A 156 -4.13 -13.14 -1.55
C LEU A 156 -4.37 -14.63 -1.80
N VAL A 157 -5.52 -15.01 -2.36
CA VAL A 157 -5.82 -16.40 -2.70
C VAL A 157 -4.80 -16.92 -3.71
N THR A 158 -4.43 -16.11 -4.71
CA THR A 158 -3.35 -16.46 -5.66
C THR A 158 -2.03 -16.72 -4.96
N ILE A 159 -1.58 -15.81 -4.08
CA ILE A 159 -0.33 -15.97 -3.33
C ILE A 159 -0.36 -17.24 -2.45
N LEU A 160 -1.49 -17.52 -1.80
CA LEU A 160 -1.65 -18.70 -0.96
C LEU A 160 -1.63 -20.00 -1.79
N ALA A 161 -2.29 -20.01 -2.96
CA ALA A 161 -2.28 -21.15 -3.87
C ALA A 161 -0.88 -21.44 -4.42
N GLU A 162 -0.10 -20.41 -4.75
CA GLU A 162 1.29 -20.54 -5.18
C GLU A 162 2.17 -21.15 -4.07
N ARG A 163 2.03 -20.66 -2.83
CA ARG A 163 2.77 -21.20 -1.67
C ARG A 163 2.40 -22.65 -1.38
N LEU A 164 1.11 -22.98 -1.41
CA LEU A 164 0.62 -24.36 -1.23
C LEU A 164 1.21 -25.28 -2.29
N THR A 165 1.11 -24.89 -3.56
CA THR A 165 1.64 -25.67 -4.68
C THR A 165 3.15 -25.86 -4.56
N GLY A 166 3.88 -24.80 -4.18
CA GLY A 166 5.31 -24.87 -3.93
C GLY A 166 5.67 -25.86 -2.82
N ALA A 167 4.94 -25.80 -1.70
CA ALA A 167 5.14 -26.70 -0.56
C ALA A 167 4.81 -28.17 -0.92
N MET A 168 3.72 -28.41 -1.66
CA MET A 168 3.36 -29.77 -2.09
C MET A 168 4.45 -30.39 -2.98
N LYS A 169 4.95 -29.62 -3.97
CA LYS A 169 6.01 -30.07 -4.87
C LYS A 169 7.32 -30.35 -4.13
N SER A 170 7.73 -29.47 -3.21
CA SER A 170 8.99 -29.63 -2.47
C SER A 170 8.97 -30.78 -1.47
N ASN A 171 7.80 -31.26 -1.06
CA ASN A 171 7.64 -32.36 -0.11
C ASN A 171 7.14 -33.68 -0.75
N GLY A 172 7.20 -33.80 -2.07
CA GLY A 172 6.91 -35.06 -2.76
C GLY A 172 5.44 -35.48 -2.76
N PHE A 173 4.52 -34.56 -2.48
CA PHE A 173 3.09 -34.76 -2.70
C PHE A 173 2.80 -34.65 -4.20
N ASN A 174 3.31 -35.61 -4.97
CA ASN A 174 2.95 -35.78 -6.37
C ASN A 174 1.71 -36.68 -6.41
N GLY A 175 0.58 -36.11 -6.85
CA GLY A 175 -0.60 -36.89 -7.23
C GLY A 175 -0.39 -37.63 -8.54
#